data_AF-A0A518DI91-F1
#
_entry.id   AF-A0A518DI91-F1
#
_cell.length_a   1.000
_cell.length_b   1.000
_cell.length_c   1.000
_cell.angle_alpha   90.00
_cell.angle_beta   90.00
_cell.angle_gamma   90.00
#
_symmetry.space_group_name_H-M   'P 1'
#
loop_
_entity.id
_entity.type
_entity.pdbx_description
1 polymer ?
#
loop_
_entity_poly.entity_id
_entity_poly.type
_entity_poly.pdbx_seq_one_letter_code
_entity_poly.pdbx_strand_id
1 'polypeptide(L)' 'MDSQQLPRAEPFYEIPLDNIVCGHLKRLSKNQRPFPWSTIKALTPENSAILQGYASSIAEKRGTFPVHLDAVFWIDRSPA' A
#
# COMPACT_ATOMS: atom_id res chain seq x y z
N MET A 1 -28.15 -2.97 0.96
CA MET A 1 -26.73 -2.65 1.14
C MET A 1 -26.47 -1.37 0.39
N ASP A 2 -26.26 -0.27 1.11
CA ASP A 2 -26.12 1.07 0.53
C ASP A 2 -24.79 1.19 -0.21
N SER A 3 -24.84 1.12 -1.54
CA SER A 3 -23.70 1.22 -2.45
C SER A 3 -22.99 2.59 -2.44
N GLN A 4 -23.48 3.56 -1.66
CA GLN A 4 -22.93 4.92 -1.60
C GLN A 4 -21.90 5.15 -0.48
N GLN A 5 -21.69 4.17 0.42
CA GLN A 5 -20.81 4.37 1.58
C GLN A 5 -19.33 4.09 1.26
N LEU A 6 -19.06 3.18 0.32
CA LEU A 6 -17.68 2.81 -0.05
C LEU A 6 -16.86 3.99 -0.59
N PRO A 7 -17.34 4.79 -1.57
CA PRO A 7 -16.55 5.90 -2.11
C PRO A 7 -16.21 6.98 -1.07
N ARG A 8 -17.01 7.08 0.01
CA ARG A 8 -16.76 8.02 1.10
C ARG A 8 -15.70 7.51 2.08
N ALA A 9 -15.54 6.20 2.20
CA ALA A 9 -14.65 5.57 3.18
C ALA A 9 -13.25 5.30 2.60
N GLU A 10 -13.13 5.10 1.29
CA GLU A 10 -11.87 4.80 0.60
C GLU A 10 -10.71 5.77 0.90
N PRO A 11 -10.90 7.11 1.03
CA PRO A 11 -9.82 8.01 1.41
C PRO A 11 -9.22 7.76 2.79
N PHE A 12 -9.95 7.07 3.67
CA PHE A 12 -9.55 6.78 5.04
C PHE A 12 -8.94 5.38 5.20
N TYR A 13 -9.00 4.55 4.17
CA TYR A 13 -8.46 3.19 4.24
C TYR A 13 -6.98 3.15 3.87
N GLU A 14 -6.21 2.59 4.78
CA GLU A 14 -4.84 2.19 4.55
C GLU A 14 -4.78 0.92 3.67
N ILE A 15 -3.64 0.71 3.00
CA ILE A 15 -3.37 -0.58 2.36
C ILE A 15 -2.94 -1.61 3.41
N PRO A 16 -3.39 -2.87 3.34
CA PRO A 16 -2.84 -3.96 4.15
C PRO A 16 -1.34 -4.16 3.83
N LEU A 17 -0.47 -3.97 4.82
CA LEU A 17 0.97 -4.16 4.63
C LEU A 17 1.34 -5.64 4.83
N ASP A 18 1.42 -6.39 3.74
CA ASP A 18 1.94 -7.76 3.72
C ASP A 18 3.22 -7.88 2.86
N ASN A 19 3.75 -9.09 2.72
CA ASN A 19 4.96 -9.33 1.94
C ASN A 19 4.79 -9.02 0.44
N ILE A 20 3.60 -9.26 -0.12
CA ILE A 20 3.32 -9.00 -1.54
C ILE A 20 3.26 -7.49 -1.75
N VAL A 21 2.42 -6.80 -0.97
CA VAL A 21 2.27 -5.35 -1.01
C VAL A 21 3.61 -4.67 -0.80
N CYS A 22 4.36 -5.03 0.25
CA CYS A 22 5.65 -4.39 0.53
C CYS A 22 6.71 -4.72 -0.53
N GLY A 23 6.66 -5.91 -1.15
CA GLY A 23 7.50 -6.23 -2.31
C GLY A 23 7.23 -5.28 -3.49
N HIS A 24 5.95 -5.07 -3.81
CA HIS A 24 5.54 -4.12 -4.84
C HIS A 24 5.89 -2.67 -4.49
N LEU A 25 5.62 -2.23 -3.26
CA LEU A 25 5.98 -0.88 -2.80
C LEU A 25 7.50 -0.64 -2.90
N LYS A 26 8.33 -1.63 -2.55
CA LYS A 26 9.80 -1.54 -2.66
C LYS A 26 10.26 -1.42 -4.11
N ARG A 27 9.70 -2.23 -5.01
CA ARG A 27 9.98 -2.20 -6.45
C ARG A 27 9.59 -0.85 -7.06
N LEU A 28 8.38 -0.36 -6.73
CA LEU A 28 7.83 0.88 -7.27
C LEU A 28 8.43 2.14 -6.64
N SER A 29 8.94 2.06 -5.41
CA SER A 29 9.68 3.15 -4.77
C SER A 29 11.09 3.33 -5.33
N LYS A 30 11.51 2.50 -6.31
CA LYS A 30 12.85 2.54 -6.92
C LYS A 30 13.99 2.51 -5.89
N ASN A 31 13.81 1.74 -4.81
CA ASN A 31 14.76 1.67 -3.68
C ASN A 31 15.01 3.03 -2.98
N GLN A 32 14.04 3.94 -2.99
CA GLN A 32 14.08 5.10 -2.10
C GLN A 32 14.25 4.63 -0.65
N ARG A 33 15.20 5.25 0.06
CA ARG A 33 15.48 4.98 1.47
C ARG A 33 14.88 6.09 2.34
N PRO A 34 14.37 5.75 3.54
CA PRO A 34 14.30 4.41 4.13
C PRO A 34 13.11 3.58 3.62
N PHE A 35 13.30 2.28 3.37
CA PHE A 35 12.19 1.33 3.15
C PHE A 35 12.15 0.31 4.29
N PRO A 36 11.49 0.63 5.42
CA PRO A 36 11.66 -0.09 6.68
C PRO A 36 10.76 -1.33 6.81
N TRP A 37 10.57 -2.08 5.72
CA TRP A 37 9.83 -3.34 5.78
C TRP A 37 10.73 -4.47 6.31
N SER A 38 10.27 -5.13 7.37
CA SER A 38 10.89 -6.34 7.91
C SER A 38 9.89 -7.52 7.86
N THR A 39 8.88 -7.49 8.73
CA THR A 39 7.73 -8.39 8.75
C THR A 39 6.55 -7.68 9.39
N ILE A 40 5.34 -8.17 9.18
CA ILE A 40 4.14 -7.64 9.85
C ILE A 40 4.24 -7.69 11.39
N LYS A 41 4.91 -8.71 11.95
CA LYS A 41 5.06 -8.89 13.41
C LYS A 41 5.97 -7.85 14.07
N ALA A 42 6.84 -7.21 13.29
CA ALA A 42 7.79 -6.22 13.76
C ALA A 42 7.48 -4.81 13.22
N LEU A 43 6.27 -4.63 12.64
CA LEU A 43 5.84 -3.36 12.09
C LEU A 43 5.52 -2.38 13.24
N THR A 44 6.23 -1.25 13.28
CA THR A 44 5.94 -0.15 14.21
C THR A 44 5.03 0.88 13.53
N PRO A 45 4.32 1.73 14.30
CA PRO A 45 3.51 2.81 13.73
C PRO A 45 4.31 3.75 12.82
N GLU A 46 5.56 4.06 13.17
CA GLU A 46 6.44 4.94 12.40
C GLU A 46 6.82 4.30 11.05
N ASN A 47 7.17 3.01 11.07
CA ASN A 47 7.49 2.27 9.84
C ASN A 47 6.24 2.08 8.98
N SER A 48 5.08 1.84 9.59
CA SER A 48 3.80 1.78 8.90
C SER A 48 3.52 3.10 8.18
N ALA A 49 3.65 4.24 8.86
CA ALA A 49 3.41 5.56 8.27
C ALA A 49 4.31 5.83 7.05
N ILE A 50 5.58 5.43 7.09
CA ILE A 50 6.50 5.53 5.95
C ILE A 50 6.01 4.68 4.77
N LEU A 51 5.62 3.42 5.03
CA LEU A 51 5.15 2.50 4.00
C LEU A 51 3.79 2.93 3.41
N GLN A 52 2.87 3.40 4.25
CA GLN A 52 1.60 4.00 3.82
C GLN A 52 1.83 5.26 2.98
N GLY A 53 2.85 6.07 3.30
CA GLY A 53 3.27 7.21 2.48
C GLY A 53 3.69 6.79 1.06
N TYR A 54 4.45 5.70 0.93
CA TYR A 54 4.78 5.15 -0.39
C TYR A 54 3.52 4.69 -1.14
N ALA A 55 2.61 3.99 -0.46
CA ALA A 55 1.35 3.54 -1.05
C ALA A 55 0.51 4.73 -1.54
N SER A 56 0.36 5.78 -0.73
CA SER A 56 -0.34 7.01 -1.08
C SER A 56 0.27 7.70 -2.31
N SER A 57 1.60 7.85 -2.38
CA SER A 57 2.25 8.44 -3.55
C SER A 57 2.05 7.61 -4.83
N ILE A 58 2.03 6.28 -4.70
CA ILE A 58 1.77 5.38 -5.85
C ILE A 58 0.31 5.45 -6.27
N ALA A 59 -0.62 5.49 -5.31
CA ALA A 59 -2.06 5.57 -5.55
C ALA A 59 -2.42 6.88 -6.24
N GLU A 60 -1.87 8.00 -5.77
CA GLU A 60 -2.02 9.33 -6.38
C GLU A 60 -1.56 9.32 -7.85
N LYS A 61 -0.36 8.79 -8.13
CA LYS A 61 0.16 8.67 -9.50
C LYS A 61 -0.71 7.80 -10.42
N ARG A 62 -1.51 6.90 -9.85
CA ARG A 62 -2.42 6.00 -10.57
C ARG A 62 -3.87 6.48 -10.57
N GLY A 63 -4.19 7.59 -9.90
CA GLY A 63 -5.55 8.10 -9.79
C GLY A 63 -6.50 7.17 -9.02
N THR A 64 -6.01 6.51 -7.98
CA THR A 64 -6.79 5.58 -7.14
C THR A 64 -6.52 5.80 -5.65
N PHE A 65 -7.21 5.06 -4.77
CA PHE A 65 -6.97 5.06 -3.33
C PHE A 65 -5.99 3.96 -2.91
N PRO A 66 -5.22 4.14 -1.82
CA PRO A 66 -4.22 3.16 -1.36
C PRO A 66 -4.80 1.75 -1.19
N VAL A 67 -6.00 1.63 -0.62
CA VAL A 67 -6.68 0.34 -0.39
C VAL A 67 -6.87 -0.48 -1.67
N HIS A 68 -7.06 0.15 -2.82
CA HIS A 68 -7.25 -0.57 -4.09
C HIS A 68 -5.94 -1.12 -4.66
N LEU A 69 -4.78 -0.61 -4.23
CA LEU A 69 -3.50 -1.14 -4.67
C LEU A 69 -3.29 -2.59 -4.21
N ASP A 70 -3.92 -3.01 -3.10
CA ASP A 70 -3.86 -4.39 -2.60
C ASP A 70 -4.32 -5.39 -3.67
N ALA A 71 -5.56 -5.22 -4.16
CA ALA A 71 -6.11 -6.08 -5.20
C ALA A 71 -5.27 -6.08 -6.48
N VAL A 72 -4.74 -4.91 -6.86
CA VAL A 72 -3.87 -4.77 -8.04
C VAL A 72 -2.57 -5.55 -7.86
N PHE A 73 -1.92 -5.44 -6.71
CA PHE A 73 -0.66 -6.11 -6.41
C PHE A 73 -0.80 -7.62 -6.25
N TRP A 74 -1.93 -8.09 -5.72
CA TRP A 74 -2.25 -9.50 -5.62
C TRP A 74 -2.49 -10.18 -6.99
N ILE A 75 -3.08 -9.45 -7.94
CA ILE A 75 -3.28 -9.94 -9.32
C ILE A 75 -1.95 -9.91 -10.09
N ASP A 76 -1.13 -8.86 -9.90
CA ASP A 76 0.20 -8.76 -10.49
C ASP A 76 1.21 -9.66 -9.76
N ARG A 77 1.19 -10.96 -10.10
CA ARG A 77 2.14 -11.97 -9.59
C ARG A 77 3.54 -11.87 -10.20
N SER A 78 3.89 -10.75 -10.84
CA SER A 78 5.27 -10.53 -11.27
C SER A 78 6.19 -10.62 -10.03
N PRO A 79 7.24 -11.46 -10.06
CA PRO A 79 8.10 -11.64 -8.89
C PRO A 79 8.72 -10.29 -8.49
N ALA A 80 8.71 -10.02 -7.18
CA ALA A 80 9.35 -8.87 -6.56
C ALA A 80 10.88 -8.94 -6.64
#